data_AF-A0A425DMR2-F1
#
_entry.id   AF-A0A425DMR2-F1
#
_cell.length_a   1.000
_cell.length_b   1.000
_cell.length_c   1.000
_cell.angle_alpha   90.00
_cell.angle_beta   90.00
_cell.angle_gamma   90.00
#
_symmetry.space_group_name_H-M   'P 1'
#
loop_
_entity.id
_entity.type
_entity.pdbx_description
1 polymer ?
#
loop_
_entity_poly.entity_id
_entity_poly.type
_entity_poly.pdbx_seq_one_letter_code
_entity_poly.pdbx_strand_id
1 'polypeptide(L)'
;MLSKQLRVIVVDDHHHVLEPIHQAIRKRTLPFSNWTLVHFDAHPDLAFPRDIPASCVFTPSALYDALDSSEAGIASFLLPLAFAGHMGSLVWVKPPWANQVSLSVVSAICRQTMLTCRTLGVTSHHSYFVDEGLYAPESKLTKQQSLHLTVCELPQGAPVVPSGPFVLDICLDYFTTLNPFLQRTFVSHHSRRIYII
;
A
#
# COMPACT_ATOMS: atom_id res chain seq x y z
N MET A 1 -18.77 -22.78 -19.23
CA MET A 1 -18.49 -21.72 -18.23
C MET A 1 -17.55 -20.73 -18.88
N LEU A 2 -17.94 -19.46 -19.05
CA LEU A 2 -17.01 -18.43 -19.49
C LEU A 2 -15.96 -18.27 -18.38
N SER A 3 -14.69 -18.51 -18.70
CA SER A 3 -13.60 -18.20 -17.78
C SER A 3 -13.68 -16.71 -17.45
N LYS A 4 -13.77 -16.38 -16.16
CA LYS A 4 -13.78 -14.99 -15.72
C LYS A 4 -12.39 -14.44 -16.01
N GLN A 5 -12.26 -13.62 -17.05
CA GLN A 5 -10.98 -13.04 -17.45
C GLN A 5 -10.42 -12.21 -16.29
N LEU A 6 -9.17 -12.46 -15.92
CA LEU A 6 -8.48 -11.67 -14.90
C LEU A 6 -8.31 -10.24 -15.42
N ARG A 7 -8.80 -9.26 -14.66
CA ARG A 7 -8.59 -7.84 -14.98
C ARG A 7 -7.19 -7.45 -14.50
N VAL A 8 -6.33 -7.08 -15.43
CA VAL A 8 -4.97 -6.59 -15.16
C VAL A 8 -4.91 -5.12 -15.57
N ILE A 9 -4.29 -4.29 -14.73
CA ILE A 9 -4.16 -2.85 -14.93
C ILE A 9 -2.72 -2.49 -14.58
N VAL A 10 -2.08 -1.75 -15.48
CA VAL A 10 -0.76 -1.17 -15.27
C VAL A 10 -0.96 0.31 -15.06
N VAL A 11 -0.34 0.84 -14.01
CA VAL A 11 -0.32 2.28 -13.71
C VAL A 11 1.13 2.75 -13.67
N ASP A 12 1.35 4.05 -13.86
CA ASP A 12 2.69 4.63 -13.80
C ASP A 12 3.08 4.90 -12.34
N ASP A 13 2.45 5.87 -11.69
CA ASP A 13 2.68 6.12 -10.27
C ASP A 13 1.82 5.20 -9.42
N HIS A 14 2.38 4.75 -8.30
CA HIS A 14 1.79 3.67 -7.53
C HIS A 14 0.43 4.05 -6.92
N HIS A 15 0.23 5.30 -6.50
CA HIS A 15 -1.06 5.77 -5.99
C HIS A 15 -2.16 5.84 -7.07
N HIS A 16 -1.81 5.82 -8.36
CA HIS A 16 -2.79 5.75 -9.44
C HIS A 16 -3.62 4.45 -9.40
N VAL A 17 -3.25 3.44 -8.58
CA VAL A 17 -4.12 2.26 -8.33
C VAL A 17 -5.47 2.63 -7.70
N LEU A 18 -5.58 3.77 -7.03
CA LEU A 18 -6.80 4.17 -6.34
C LEU A 18 -7.98 4.36 -7.30
N GLU A 19 -7.75 4.90 -8.49
CA GLU A 19 -8.80 5.06 -9.50
C GLU A 19 -9.39 3.72 -9.94
N PRO A 20 -8.61 2.75 -10.47
CA PRO A 20 -9.16 1.47 -10.90
C PRO A 20 -9.80 0.67 -9.75
N ILE A 21 -9.28 0.77 -8.51
CA ILE A 21 -9.91 0.18 -7.32
C ILE A 21 -11.28 0.82 -7.06
N HIS A 22 -11.36 2.15 -6.98
CA HIS A 22 -12.64 2.84 -6.81
C HIS A 22 -13.61 2.56 -7.95
N GLN A 23 -13.14 2.45 -9.20
CA GLN A 23 -13.97 2.04 -10.33
C GLN A 23 -14.49 0.59 -10.17
N ALA A 24 -13.65 -0.34 -9.70
CA ALA A 24 -14.04 -1.72 -9.44
C ALA A 24 -15.10 -1.82 -8.33
N ILE A 25 -15.00 -1.00 -7.28
CA ILE A 25 -16.01 -0.87 -6.23
C ILE A 25 -17.32 -0.34 -6.80
N ARG A 26 -17.29 0.76 -7.58
CA ARG A 26 -18.49 1.34 -8.22
C ARG A 26 -19.18 0.36 -9.16
N LYS A 27 -18.41 -0.44 -9.91
CA LYS A 27 -18.90 -1.49 -10.82
C LYS A 27 -19.31 -2.77 -10.09
N ARG A 28 -19.13 -2.85 -8.76
CA ARG A 28 -19.41 -4.03 -7.92
C ARG A 28 -18.63 -5.27 -8.35
N THR A 29 -17.50 -5.10 -9.04
CA THR A 29 -16.56 -6.19 -9.34
C THR A 29 -15.62 -6.46 -8.18
N LEU A 30 -15.43 -5.45 -7.31
CA LEU A 30 -14.86 -5.56 -5.97
C LEU A 30 -15.96 -5.17 -4.95
N PRO A 31 -16.14 -5.89 -3.83
CA PRO A 31 -17.08 -5.50 -2.79
C PRO A 31 -16.77 -4.11 -2.22
N PHE A 32 -17.79 -3.47 -1.65
CA PHE A 32 -17.62 -2.14 -1.06
C PHE A 32 -16.66 -2.11 0.15
N SER A 33 -16.64 -3.18 0.95
CA SER A 33 -15.84 -3.29 2.17
C SER A 33 -15.35 -4.73 2.40
N ASN A 34 -14.45 -4.89 3.38
CA ASN A 34 -13.96 -6.18 3.89
C ASN A 34 -13.28 -7.07 2.83
N TRP A 35 -12.52 -6.46 1.93
CA TRP A 35 -11.62 -7.18 1.02
C TRP A 35 -10.16 -7.05 1.48
N THR A 36 -9.31 -7.94 0.95
CA THR A 36 -7.88 -8.00 1.27
C THR A 36 -7.03 -7.43 0.13
N LEU A 37 -6.03 -6.61 0.44
CA LEU A 37 -4.98 -6.26 -0.51
C LEU A 37 -3.76 -7.15 -0.24
N VAL A 38 -3.23 -7.80 -1.27
CA VAL A 38 -1.94 -8.49 -1.22
C VAL A 38 -0.94 -7.62 -1.96
N HIS A 39 0.03 -7.09 -1.22
CA HIS A 39 0.96 -6.05 -1.67
C HIS A 39 2.36 -6.60 -1.81
N PHE A 40 2.89 -6.67 -3.02
CA PHE A 40 4.31 -7.00 -3.27
C PHE A 40 5.09 -5.73 -3.54
N ASP A 41 5.86 -5.28 -2.55
CA ASP A 41 6.64 -4.05 -2.64
C ASP A 41 7.80 -4.02 -1.62
N ALA A 42 8.86 -3.29 -1.94
CA ALA A 42 9.89 -2.88 -0.99
C ALA A 42 9.37 -1.92 0.09
N HIS A 43 8.27 -1.22 -0.14
CA HIS A 43 7.68 -0.21 0.74
C HIS A 43 6.30 -0.64 1.27
N PRO A 44 5.94 -0.21 2.48
CA PRO A 44 4.63 -0.51 3.06
C PRO A 44 3.47 0.32 2.49
N ASP A 45 3.75 1.47 1.87
CA ASP A 45 2.79 2.47 1.33
C ASP A 45 1.65 2.87 2.26
N LEU A 46 1.96 2.86 3.55
CA LEU A 46 1.08 3.25 4.64
C LEU A 46 1.44 4.65 5.19
N ALA A 47 2.13 5.48 4.40
CA ALA A 47 2.36 6.89 4.76
C ALA A 47 1.09 7.72 4.48
N PHE A 48 1.07 8.98 4.93
CA PHE A 48 0.05 9.94 4.48
C PHE A 48 0.52 11.39 4.70
N PRO A 49 0.35 12.31 3.73
CA PRO A 49 0.83 13.68 3.87
C PRO A 49 0.08 14.46 4.95
N ARG A 50 0.83 15.22 5.76
CA ARG A 50 0.27 15.93 6.92
C ARG A 50 -0.55 17.17 6.56
N ASP A 51 -0.34 17.69 5.36
CA ASP A 51 -1.03 18.83 4.77
C ASP A 51 -2.31 18.45 4.03
N ILE A 52 -2.52 17.15 3.73
CA ILE A 52 -3.76 16.67 3.14
C ILE A 52 -4.79 16.38 4.24
N PRO A 53 -5.99 17.00 4.21
CA PRO A 53 -7.04 16.69 5.17
C PRO A 53 -7.60 15.28 4.96
N ALA A 54 -7.87 14.55 6.04
CA ALA A 54 -8.49 13.23 6.03
C ALA A 54 -9.85 13.21 5.32
N SER A 55 -10.58 14.33 5.31
CA SER A 55 -11.85 14.46 4.58
C SER A 55 -11.68 14.29 3.06
N CYS A 56 -10.48 14.54 2.52
CA CYS A 56 -10.16 14.38 1.11
C CYS A 56 -10.36 12.92 0.65
N VAL A 57 -10.17 11.95 1.54
CA VAL A 57 -10.36 10.52 1.26
C VAL A 57 -11.77 10.20 0.73
N PHE A 58 -12.79 10.96 1.16
CA PHE A 58 -14.18 10.76 0.73
C PHE A 58 -14.54 11.51 -0.56
N THR A 59 -13.59 12.23 -1.16
CA THR A 59 -13.74 12.95 -2.42
C THR A 59 -12.69 12.43 -3.41
N PRO A 60 -12.94 11.31 -4.11
CA PRO A 60 -11.91 10.58 -4.84
C PRO A 60 -11.06 11.44 -5.78
N SER A 61 -11.68 12.32 -6.58
CA SER A 61 -10.94 13.21 -7.48
C SER A 61 -9.97 14.14 -6.74
N ALA A 62 -10.42 14.75 -5.65
CA ALA A 62 -9.56 15.62 -4.84
C ALA A 62 -8.42 14.84 -4.16
N LEU A 63 -8.66 13.59 -3.76
CA LEU A 63 -7.60 12.73 -3.22
C LEU A 63 -6.55 12.43 -4.29
N TYR A 64 -6.96 12.11 -5.52
CA TYR A 64 -6.03 11.82 -6.62
C TYR A 64 -5.16 13.03 -6.91
N ASP A 65 -5.79 14.20 -7.12
CA ASP A 65 -5.08 15.45 -7.40
C ASP A 65 -4.10 15.83 -6.28
N ALA A 66 -4.49 15.60 -5.01
CA ALA A 66 -3.64 15.91 -3.86
C ALA A 66 -2.44 14.96 -3.74
N LEU A 67 -2.60 13.68 -4.09
CA LEU A 67 -1.49 12.72 -4.11
C LEU A 67 -0.57 12.96 -5.30
N ASP A 68 -1.10 13.27 -6.48
CA ASP A 68 -0.31 13.66 -7.66
C ASP A 68 0.54 14.91 -7.38
N SER A 69 0.02 15.84 -6.58
CA SER A 69 0.73 17.07 -6.22
C SER A 69 1.75 16.90 -5.08
N SER A 70 1.85 15.70 -4.51
CA SER A 70 2.69 15.39 -3.35
C SER A 70 3.79 14.42 -3.75
N GLU A 71 5.05 14.77 -3.47
CA GLU A 71 6.20 13.87 -3.67
C GLU A 71 6.06 12.54 -2.89
N ALA A 72 5.34 12.56 -1.76
CA ALA A 72 5.04 11.36 -0.98
C ALA A 72 3.78 10.60 -1.47
N GLY A 73 3.15 11.05 -2.56
CA GLY A 73 1.88 10.52 -3.08
C GLY A 73 1.95 9.03 -3.35
N ILE A 74 3.04 8.60 -4.00
CA ILE A 74 3.31 7.20 -4.35
C ILE A 74 3.28 6.24 -3.16
N ALA A 75 3.61 6.70 -1.95
CA ALA A 75 3.64 5.89 -0.72
C ALA A 75 2.42 6.09 0.19
N SER A 76 1.39 6.82 -0.27
CA SER A 76 0.35 7.39 0.59
C SER A 76 -1.08 6.95 0.26
N PHE A 77 -1.26 5.79 -0.39
CA PHE A 77 -2.54 5.39 -0.95
C PHE A 77 -3.26 4.25 -0.19
N LEU A 78 -2.55 3.40 0.56
CA LEU A 78 -3.19 2.28 1.27
C LEU A 78 -3.97 2.72 2.52
N LEU A 79 -3.45 3.69 3.27
CA LEU A 79 -4.15 4.25 4.43
C LEU A 79 -5.53 4.87 4.06
N PRO A 80 -5.67 5.65 2.97
CA PRO A 80 -6.97 6.08 2.47
C PRO A 80 -7.99 4.96 2.28
N LEU A 81 -7.61 3.83 1.65
CA LEU A 81 -8.50 2.69 1.41
C LEU A 81 -8.95 2.03 2.71
N ALA A 82 -8.04 1.89 3.67
CA ALA A 82 -8.35 1.41 5.00
C ALA A 82 -9.30 2.38 5.71
N PHE A 83 -8.97 3.67 5.76
CA PHE A 83 -9.74 4.70 6.45
C PHE A 83 -11.15 4.92 5.88
N ALA A 84 -11.32 4.78 4.57
CA ALA A 84 -12.63 4.80 3.91
C ALA A 84 -13.52 3.61 4.31
N GLY A 85 -12.91 2.53 4.84
CA GLY A 85 -13.58 1.28 5.21
C GLY A 85 -13.71 0.29 4.05
N HIS A 86 -12.95 0.50 2.97
CA HIS A 86 -12.94 -0.41 1.83
C HIS A 86 -12.10 -1.65 2.13
N MET A 87 -10.83 -1.44 2.48
CA MET A 87 -9.87 -2.50 2.75
C MET A 87 -9.89 -2.89 4.23
N GLY A 88 -10.16 -4.16 4.52
CA GLY A 88 -10.15 -4.69 5.90
C GLY A 88 -8.80 -5.30 6.30
N SER A 89 -8.07 -5.83 5.32
CA SER A 89 -6.80 -6.52 5.53
C SER A 89 -5.78 -6.14 4.47
N LEU A 90 -4.53 -6.03 4.88
CA LEU A 90 -3.37 -5.82 4.04
C LEU A 90 -2.35 -6.93 4.34
N VAL A 91 -1.95 -7.67 3.31
CA VAL A 91 -0.84 -8.63 3.36
C VAL A 91 0.31 -7.99 2.60
N TRP A 92 1.27 -7.41 3.32
CA TRP A 92 2.48 -6.87 2.73
C TRP A 92 3.55 -7.95 2.63
N VAL A 93 3.86 -8.34 1.41
CA VAL A 93 4.97 -9.21 1.05
C VAL A 93 6.16 -8.33 0.72
N LYS A 94 7.10 -8.22 1.66
CA LYS A 94 8.29 -7.39 1.50
C LYS A 94 9.50 -8.24 1.07
N PRO A 95 10.46 -7.67 0.35
CA PRO A 95 11.71 -8.36 0.08
C PRO A 95 12.61 -8.41 1.33
N PRO A 96 13.58 -9.35 1.39
CA PRO A 96 14.44 -9.53 2.57
C PRO A 96 15.30 -8.32 2.96
N TRP A 97 15.51 -7.38 2.03
CA TRP A 97 16.29 -6.15 2.28
C TRP A 97 15.45 -4.98 2.80
N ALA A 98 14.13 -5.06 2.76
CA ALA A 98 13.24 -4.04 3.31
C ALA A 98 13.17 -4.18 4.84
N ASN A 99 13.50 -3.14 5.60
CA ASN A 99 13.63 -3.20 7.07
C ASN A 99 12.67 -2.27 7.82
N GLN A 100 11.69 -1.67 7.14
CA GLN A 100 10.80 -0.64 7.70
C GLN A 100 9.88 -1.21 8.79
N VAL A 101 9.42 -2.45 8.64
CA VAL A 101 8.59 -3.17 9.62
C VAL A 101 9.15 -4.58 9.80
N SER A 102 9.29 -5.03 11.04
CA SER A 102 9.79 -6.37 11.33
C SER A 102 8.78 -7.45 10.95
N LEU A 103 9.29 -8.63 10.55
CA LEU A 103 8.48 -9.81 10.26
C LEU A 103 7.56 -10.12 11.44
N SER A 104 6.26 -9.89 11.27
CA SER A 104 5.26 -10.14 12.29
C SER A 104 3.86 -10.17 11.67
N VAL A 105 2.99 -10.99 12.26
CA VAL A 105 1.54 -10.78 12.14
C VAL A 105 1.23 -9.55 12.99
N VAL A 106 1.27 -8.36 12.39
CA VAL A 106 0.89 -7.14 13.09
C VAL A 106 -0.62 -7.02 12.99
N SER A 107 -1.34 -7.28 14.07
CA SER A 107 -2.71 -6.75 14.20
C SER A 107 -2.62 -5.22 14.30
N ALA A 108 -2.29 -4.53 13.20
CA ALA A 108 -2.07 -3.08 13.15
C ALA A 108 -3.41 -2.38 12.98
N ILE A 109 -4.02 -2.01 14.10
CA ILE A 109 -5.25 -1.22 14.11
C ILE A 109 -4.97 0.15 13.47
N CYS A 110 -5.38 0.36 12.22
CA CYS A 110 -5.58 1.71 11.69
C CYS A 110 -6.66 2.42 12.51
N ARG A 111 -6.44 3.67 12.91
CA ARG A 111 -7.46 4.51 13.57
C ARG A 111 -7.19 5.98 13.25
N GLN A 112 -8.18 6.74 12.80
CA GLN A 112 -8.02 8.13 12.37
C GLN A 112 -7.60 9.12 13.47
N THR A 113 -6.58 9.94 13.29
CA THR A 113 -6.34 11.12 14.14
C THR A 113 -7.18 12.32 13.78
N MET A 114 -7.70 13.02 14.80
CA MET A 114 -8.56 14.18 14.58
C MET A 114 -8.08 15.51 15.18
N LEU A 115 -7.39 15.58 16.31
CA LEU A 115 -7.50 16.83 17.10
C LEU A 115 -6.41 17.91 16.99
N THR A 116 -5.44 17.83 16.07
CA THR A 116 -4.57 19.01 15.79
C THR A 116 -4.32 19.32 14.32
N CYS A 117 -4.35 18.34 13.41
CA CYS A 117 -3.89 18.56 12.02
C CYS A 117 -4.92 18.25 10.91
N ARG A 118 -6.15 17.81 11.23
CA ARG A 118 -7.19 17.38 10.26
C ARG A 118 -6.77 16.27 9.25
N THR A 119 -5.55 15.74 9.32
CA THR A 119 -4.99 14.66 8.46
C THR A 119 -5.23 13.25 9.05
N LEU A 120 -4.82 12.20 8.35
CA LEU A 120 -4.86 10.82 8.85
C LEU A 120 -3.81 10.58 9.94
N GLY A 121 -4.08 9.59 10.77
CA GLY A 121 -3.10 9.04 11.70
C GLY A 121 -3.50 7.65 12.13
N VAL A 122 -2.76 7.08 13.09
CA VAL A 122 -2.93 5.71 13.60
C VAL A 122 -2.60 5.63 15.09
N THR A 123 -3.14 4.64 15.81
CA THR A 123 -2.77 4.39 17.23
C THR A 123 -1.54 3.51 17.41
N SER A 124 -0.97 2.96 16.33
CA SER A 124 0.15 2.05 16.44
C SER A 124 1.42 2.79 16.87
N HIS A 125 2.09 2.28 17.91
CA HIS A 125 3.40 2.77 18.37
C HIS A 125 4.57 2.19 17.57
N HIS A 126 4.31 1.44 16.49
CA HIS A 126 5.37 0.91 15.66
C HIS A 126 6.23 2.06 15.09
N SER A 127 7.56 1.91 15.12
CA SER A 127 8.52 2.97 14.74
C SER A 127 8.17 3.60 13.40
N TYR A 128 7.87 2.79 12.38
CA TYR A 128 7.36 3.25 11.08
C TYR A 128 6.32 4.37 11.19
N PHE A 129 5.22 4.18 11.94
CA PHE A 129 4.16 5.18 12.04
C PHE A 129 4.54 6.38 12.90
N VAL A 130 5.47 6.22 13.83
CA VAL A 130 6.00 7.33 14.64
C VAL A 130 6.92 8.20 13.78
N ASP A 131 7.79 7.57 13.00
CA ASP A 131 8.77 8.23 12.12
C ASP A 131 8.05 8.97 10.98
N GLU A 132 7.00 8.39 10.42
CA GLU A 132 6.08 9.04 9.45
C GLU A 132 5.21 10.14 10.09
N GLY A 133 5.26 10.32 11.41
CA GLY A 133 4.46 11.33 12.12
C GLY A 133 2.96 11.06 12.10
N LEU A 134 2.55 9.81 11.90
CA LEU A 134 1.16 9.35 11.84
C LEU A 134 0.62 8.92 13.19
N TYR A 135 1.47 8.61 14.18
CA TYR A 135 1.02 8.20 15.50
C TYR A 135 0.19 9.29 16.19
N ALA A 136 -0.97 8.91 16.72
CA ALA A 136 -1.67 9.71 17.72
C ALA A 136 -2.48 8.86 18.71
N PRO A 137 -2.68 9.37 19.94
CA PRO A 137 -3.44 8.66 20.97
C PRO A 137 -4.92 8.54 20.61
N GLU A 138 -5.57 7.46 21.06
CA GLU A 138 -6.98 7.15 20.78
C GLU A 138 -7.94 8.30 21.15
N SER A 139 -7.65 9.04 22.23
CA SER A 139 -8.44 10.18 22.67
C SER A 139 -8.49 11.34 21.68
N LYS A 140 -7.54 11.40 20.72
CA LYS A 140 -7.51 12.42 19.68
C LYS A 140 -8.22 11.99 18.39
N LEU A 141 -8.82 10.79 18.35
CA LEU A 141 -9.35 10.14 17.15
C LEU A 141 -10.90 10.16 17.13
N THR A 142 -11.53 10.40 15.96
CA THR A 142 -13.01 10.49 15.88
C THR A 142 -13.70 9.43 15.04
N LYS A 143 -13.10 8.97 13.94
CA LYS A 143 -13.59 7.83 13.18
C LYS A 143 -12.64 6.67 13.39
N GLN A 144 -13.18 5.53 13.78
CA GLN A 144 -12.38 4.33 13.99
C GLN A 144 -12.62 3.37 12.83
N GLN A 145 -11.54 2.92 12.19
CA GLN A 145 -11.60 1.99 11.08
C GLN A 145 -10.37 1.10 11.11
N SER A 146 -10.57 -0.13 11.57
CA SER A 146 -9.48 -1.09 11.74
C SER A 146 -8.93 -1.60 10.42
N LEU A 147 -7.63 -1.84 10.39
CA LEU A 147 -6.92 -2.58 9.36
C LEU A 147 -6.25 -3.79 10.02
N HIS A 148 -6.09 -4.88 9.29
CA HIS A 148 -5.28 -6.02 9.72
C HIS A 148 -4.04 -6.14 8.82
N LEU A 149 -2.84 -5.95 9.36
CA LEU A 149 -1.58 -5.90 8.60
C LEU A 149 -0.73 -7.17 8.80
N THR A 150 -0.69 -8.04 7.81
CA THR A 150 0.25 -9.17 7.82
C THR A 150 1.51 -8.77 7.08
N VAL A 151 2.67 -8.85 7.72
CA VAL A 151 3.97 -8.62 7.07
C VAL A 151 4.69 -9.95 6.93
N CYS A 152 5.04 -10.32 5.70
CA CYS A 152 5.75 -11.56 5.41
C CYS A 152 6.85 -11.37 4.36
N GLU A 153 7.81 -12.30 4.35
CA GLU A 153 8.89 -12.40 3.36
C GLU A 153 8.87 -13.77 2.71
N LEU A 154 9.03 -13.84 1.39
CA LEU A 154 9.21 -15.12 0.71
C LEU A 154 10.68 -15.55 0.69
N PRO A 155 10.99 -16.86 0.81
CA PRO A 155 10.06 -17.99 0.98
C PRO A 155 9.70 -18.32 2.43
N GLN A 156 10.24 -17.57 3.40
CA GLN A 156 10.26 -17.94 4.83
C GLN A 156 8.89 -17.78 5.52
N GLY A 157 8.02 -16.94 4.97
CA GLY A 157 6.61 -16.81 5.33
C GLY A 157 5.77 -16.71 4.07
N ALA A 158 5.08 -17.80 3.70
CA ALA A 158 4.13 -17.76 2.61
C ALA A 158 3.02 -16.74 2.94
N PRO A 159 2.64 -15.85 2.00
CA PRO A 159 1.52 -14.95 2.21
C PRO A 159 0.28 -15.77 2.51
N VAL A 160 -0.49 -15.32 3.50
CA VAL A 160 -1.81 -15.90 3.75
C VAL A 160 -2.64 -15.68 2.50
N VAL A 161 -2.93 -16.76 1.77
CA VAL A 161 -3.78 -16.70 0.58
C VAL A 161 -5.16 -16.22 1.04
N PRO A 162 -5.66 -15.07 0.53
CA PRO A 162 -6.97 -14.58 0.93
C PRO A 162 -8.04 -15.60 0.55
N SER A 163 -8.91 -15.97 1.51
CA SER A 163 -10.06 -16.85 1.26
C SER A 163 -11.25 -16.10 0.63
N GLY A 164 -11.21 -14.77 0.64
CA GLY A 164 -12.25 -13.88 0.13
C GLY A 164 -11.80 -12.99 -1.02
N PRO A 165 -12.63 -11.99 -1.40
CA PRO A 165 -12.29 -11.03 -2.45
C PRO A 165 -10.99 -10.29 -2.14
N PHE A 166 -10.10 -10.19 -3.12
CA PHE A 166 -8.81 -9.54 -2.96
C PHE A 166 -8.39 -8.73 -4.18
N VAL A 167 -7.49 -7.78 -3.94
CA VAL A 167 -6.70 -7.09 -4.96
C VAL A 167 -5.26 -7.55 -4.81
N LEU A 168 -4.64 -7.93 -5.93
CA LEU A 168 -3.20 -8.19 -5.99
C LEU A 168 -2.53 -6.95 -6.55
N ASP A 169 -1.64 -6.37 -5.75
CA ASP A 169 -0.79 -5.25 -6.12
C ASP A 169 0.66 -5.72 -6.18
N ILE A 170 1.35 -5.35 -7.26
CA ILE A 170 2.74 -5.75 -7.53
C ILE A 170 3.49 -4.52 -8.01
N CYS A 171 4.29 -3.96 -7.13
CA CYS A 171 5.24 -2.91 -7.46
C CYS A 171 6.55 -3.52 -7.96
N LEU A 172 7.19 -2.84 -8.91
CA LEU A 172 8.45 -3.30 -9.47
C LEU A 172 9.62 -3.21 -8.48
N ASP A 173 9.54 -2.33 -7.48
CA ASP A 173 10.55 -2.18 -6.43
C ASP A 173 10.72 -3.45 -5.57
N TYR A 174 9.69 -4.31 -5.53
CA TYR A 174 9.80 -5.64 -4.92
C TYR A 174 10.93 -6.47 -5.53
N PHE A 175 11.15 -6.37 -6.84
CA PHE A 175 12.13 -7.16 -7.60
C PHE A 175 13.53 -6.52 -7.65
N THR A 176 13.85 -5.69 -6.67
CA THR A 176 15.10 -4.92 -6.53
C THR A 176 15.16 -3.70 -7.48
N THR A 177 15.57 -2.56 -6.93
CA THR A 177 16.09 -1.42 -7.70
C THR A 177 17.60 -1.51 -7.91
N LEU A 178 18.24 -2.66 -7.63
CA LEU A 178 19.60 -2.91 -8.10
C LEU A 178 19.53 -3.01 -9.61
N ASN A 179 19.86 -1.91 -10.28
CA ASN A 179 20.19 -1.92 -11.69
C ASN A 179 21.21 -3.05 -11.90
N PRO A 180 20.86 -4.14 -12.62
CA PRO A 180 21.78 -5.27 -12.82
C PRO A 180 23.00 -4.86 -13.68
N PHE A 181 22.96 -3.67 -14.30
CA PHE A 181 24.07 -3.02 -15.00
C PHE A 181 24.93 -2.10 -14.11
N LEU A 182 24.61 -1.99 -12.82
CA LEU A 182 25.35 -1.25 -11.80
C LEU A 182 26.16 -2.19 -10.91
N GLN A 183 26.54 -3.37 -11.43
CA GLN A 183 27.80 -3.95 -11.00
C GLN A 183 28.89 -2.99 -11.43
N ARG A 184 29.62 -2.48 -10.43
CA ARG A 184 30.90 -1.80 -10.62
C ARG A 184 31.63 -2.41 -11.81
N THR A 185 31.82 -1.59 -12.83
CA THR A 185 32.97 -1.66 -13.72
C THR A 185 34.19 -2.10 -12.91
N PHE A 186 34.61 -3.35 -13.06
CA PHE A 186 35.93 -3.69 -13.60
C PHE A 186 35.94 -5.14 -14.10
N VAL A 187 36.26 -5.25 -15.39
CA VAL A 187 36.77 -6.41 -16.15
C VAL A 187 35.76 -7.30 -16.93
N SER A 188 35.66 -6.91 -18.22
CA SER A 188 35.58 -7.67 -19.47
C SER A 188 34.44 -8.65 -19.81
N HIS A 189 33.66 -8.21 -20.81
CA HIS A 189 33.27 -8.93 -22.04
C HIS A 189 32.37 -10.17 -21.90
N HIS A 190 31.07 -10.02 -22.19
CA HIS A 190 30.43 -10.47 -23.43
C HIS A 190 28.93 -10.14 -23.42
N SER A 191 28.47 -9.52 -24.50
CA SER A 191 27.09 -9.10 -24.81
C SER A 191 26.03 -10.18 -24.57
N ARG A 192 25.00 -9.91 -23.75
CA ARG A 192 23.65 -10.51 -23.89
C ARG A 192 22.54 -9.53 -23.48
N ARG A 193 21.61 -9.30 -24.41
CA ARG A 193 20.38 -8.51 -24.24
C ARG A 193 19.38 -9.28 -23.38
N ILE A 194 18.62 -8.56 -22.54
CA ILE A 194 17.47 -9.10 -21.81
C ILE A 194 16.19 -8.56 -22.48
N TYR A 195 15.27 -9.45 -22.79
CA TYR A 195 13.89 -9.13 -23.20
C TYR A 195 12.98 -9.36 -22.00
N ILE A 196 12.12 -8.41 -21.69
CA ILE A 196 10.99 -8.56 -20.76
C ILE A 196 9.78 -8.88 -21.64
N ILE A 197 9.10 -9.99 -21.35
CA ILE A 197 7.85 -10.42 -22.02
C ILE A 197 6.67 -9.87 -21.20
#